data_AF-A0A949ADZ6-F1
#
_entry.id   AF-A0A949ADZ6-F1
#
_cell.length_a   1.000
_cell.length_b   1.000
_cell.length_c   1.000
_cell.angle_alpha   90.00
_cell.angle_beta   90.00
_cell.angle_gamma   90.00
#
_symmetry.space_group_name_H-M   'P 1'
#
loop_
_entity.id
_entity.type
_entity.pdbx_description
1 polymer ?
#
loop_
_entity_poly.entity_id
_entity_poly.type
_entity_poly.pdbx_seq_one_letter_code
_entity_poly.pdbx_strand_id
1 'polypeptide(L)'
;MAKSIQQIIEKAREELSKITGLELSTTIGAVKEEKGWKVTLEMIEKHSLPDQMDILAVYEVILDSDGNVIEFNRARLRKRVDTETVEVD
;
A
#
# COMPACT_ATOMS: atom_id res chain seq x y z
N MET A 1 1.73 6.44 24.03
CA MET A 1 2.89 5.70 23.47
C MET A 1 2.83 5.82 21.97
N ALA A 2 3.97 5.93 21.28
CA ALA A 2 3.99 5.93 19.82
C ALA A 2 3.49 4.59 19.28
N LYS A 3 2.77 4.59 18.16
CA LYS A 3 2.26 3.37 17.53
C LYS A 3 3.41 2.49 17.04
N SER A 4 3.23 1.17 17.14
CA SER A 4 4.17 0.21 16.56
C SER A 4 4.03 0.17 15.04
N ILE A 5 5.06 -0.32 14.35
CA ILE A 5 5.02 -0.50 12.89
C ILE A 5 3.85 -1.41 12.46
N GLN A 6 3.50 -2.41 13.27
CA GLN A 6 2.34 -3.28 12.99
C GLN A 6 1.03 -2.49 13.01
N GLN A 7 0.82 -1.65 14.03
CA GLN A 7 -0.37 -0.81 14.14
C GLN A 7 -0.45 0.21 12.99
N ILE A 8 0.68 0.73 12.52
CA ILE A 8 0.74 1.64 11.38
C ILE A 8 0.35 0.92 10.09
N ILE A 9 0.91 -0.27 9.83
CA ILE A 9 0.59 -1.07 8.63
C ILE A 9 -0.90 -1.43 8.63
N GLU A 10 -1.45 -1.86 9.76
CA GLU A 10 -2.88 -2.19 9.89
C GLU A 10 -3.76 -0.99 9.53
N LYS A 11 -3.47 0.20 10.08
CA LYS A 11 -4.22 1.42 9.74
C LYS A 11 -4.08 1.81 8.27
N ALA A 12 -2.87 1.73 7.71
CA ALA A 12 -2.64 2.06 6.31
C ALA A 12 -3.47 1.17 5.37
N ARG A 13 -3.51 -0.15 5.65
CA ARG A 13 -4.32 -1.11 4.89
C ARG A 13 -5.81 -0.76 4.95
N GLU A 14 -6.32 -0.55 6.16
CA GLU A 14 -7.74 -0.26 6.35
C GLU A 14 -8.16 1.07 5.74
N GLU A 15 -7.40 2.14 5.99
CA GLU A 15 -7.74 3.49 5.52
C GLU A 15 -7.61 3.57 3.99
N LEU A 16 -6.55 3.01 3.40
CA LEU A 16 -6.40 3.03 1.94
C LEU A 16 -7.51 2.24 1.24
N SER A 17 -7.87 1.04 1.74
CA SER A 17 -9.02 0.29 1.20
C SER A 17 -10.34 1.06 1.32
N LYS A 18 -10.58 1.75 2.44
CA LYS A 18 -11.78 2.59 2.62
C LYS A 18 -11.82 3.78 1.66
N ILE A 19 -10.68 4.43 1.43
CA ILE A 19 -10.58 5.62 0.57
C ILE A 19 -10.73 5.25 -0.91
N THR A 20 -10.07 4.18 -1.35
CA THR A 20 -10.00 3.79 -2.77
C THR A 20 -11.12 2.84 -3.18
N GLY A 21 -11.71 2.10 -2.23
CA GLY A 21 -12.62 0.99 -2.51
C GLY A 21 -11.93 -0.26 -3.06
N LEU A 22 -10.60 -0.28 -3.12
CA LEU A 22 -9.82 -1.39 -3.68
C LEU A 22 -9.51 -2.46 -2.63
N GLU A 23 -9.34 -3.69 -3.12
CA GLU A 23 -8.87 -4.82 -2.32
C GLU A 23 -7.36 -4.77 -2.15
N LEU A 24 -6.88 -5.02 -0.93
CA LEU A 24 -5.45 -5.15 -0.65
C LEU A 24 -4.93 -6.48 -1.21
N SER A 25 -3.88 -6.42 -2.03
CA SER A 25 -3.10 -7.59 -2.45
C SER A 25 -2.08 -7.96 -1.36
N THR A 26 -1.19 -7.03 -1.01
CA THR A 26 -0.17 -7.25 0.02
C THR A 26 0.43 -5.94 0.56
N THR A 27 1.24 -6.02 1.61
CA THR A 27 2.14 -4.93 2.02
C THR A 27 3.53 -5.18 1.48
N ILE A 28 4.10 -4.18 0.80
CA ILE A 28 5.43 -4.24 0.22
C ILE A 28 6.47 -3.74 1.24
N GLY A 29 6.17 -2.66 1.97
CA GLY A 29 7.12 -2.08 2.92
C GLY A 29 6.50 -1.03 3.84
N ALA A 30 7.23 -0.71 4.91
CA ALA A 30 6.89 0.38 5.82
C ALA A 30 8.18 0.95 6.41
N VAL A 31 8.32 2.28 6.35
CA VAL A 31 9.49 3.01 6.82
C VAL A 31 9.03 4.15 7.70
N LYS A 32 9.72 4.32 8.84
CA LYS A 32 9.50 5.46 9.72
C LYS A 32 10.23 6.67 9.13
N GLU A 33 9.52 7.77 8.97
CA GLU A 33 10.06 9.05 8.54
C GLU A 33 10.07 10.06 9.69
N GLU A 34 10.64 11.25 9.46
CA GLU A 34 10.79 12.27 10.52
C GLU A 34 9.46 12.67 11.17
N LYS A 35 8.38 12.76 10.40
CA LYS A 35 7.07 13.26 10.84
C LYS A 35 5.96 12.21 10.84
N GLY A 36 6.29 10.95 10.59
CA GLY A 36 5.29 9.91 10.44
C GLY A 36 5.85 8.65 9.79
N TRP A 37 5.10 8.12 8.83
CA TRP A 37 5.42 6.85 8.18
C TRP A 37 5.10 6.90 6.69
N LYS A 38 5.97 6.25 5.89
CA LYS A 38 5.68 5.87 4.51
C LYS A 38 5.39 4.37 4.48
N VAL A 39 4.22 3.97 4.00
CA VAL A 39 3.83 2.56 3.82
C VAL A 39 3.55 2.31 2.36
N THR A 40 4.18 1.28 1.80
CA THR A 40 3.99 0.87 0.41
C THR A 40 3.08 -0.35 0.38
N LEU A 41 1.94 -0.22 -0.28
CA LEU A 41 0.90 -1.24 -0.39
C LEU A 41 0.70 -1.63 -1.85
N GLU A 42 0.39 -2.90 -2.11
CA GLU A 42 -0.10 -3.35 -3.41
C GLU A 42 -1.60 -3.59 -3.32
N MET A 43 -2.37 -2.99 -4.23
CA MET A 43 -3.82 -3.08 -4.30
C MET A 43 -4.24 -3.73 -5.62
N ILE A 44 -5.36 -4.43 -5.64
CA ILE A 44 -5.97 -4.96 -6.86
C ILE A 44 -6.84 -3.86 -7.48
N GLU A 45 -6.37 -3.28 -8.58
CA GLU A 45 -7.12 -2.26 -9.34
C GLU A 45 -8.22 -2.90 -10.20
N LYS A 46 -7.94 -4.10 -10.72
CA LYS A 46 -8.89 -4.82 -11.56
C LYS A 46 -8.66 -6.32 -11.50
N HIS A 47 -9.71 -7.05 -11.11
CA HIS A 47 -9.75 -8.49 -11.27
C HIS A 47 -9.90 -8.90 -12.74
N SER A 48 -9.19 -9.95 -13.13
CA SER A 48 -9.21 -10.57 -14.45
C SER A 48 -9.41 -12.08 -14.33
N LEU A 49 -9.82 -12.72 -15.42
CA LEU A 49 -9.85 -14.18 -15.51
C LEU A 49 -8.85 -14.64 -16.60
N PRO A 50 -7.84 -15.47 -16.26
CA PRO A 50 -7.54 -16.00 -14.92
C PRO A 50 -6.94 -14.93 -13.97
N ASP A 51 -7.02 -15.15 -12.66
CA ASP A 51 -6.57 -14.21 -11.61
C ASP A 51 -5.09 -13.80 -11.72
N GLN A 52 -4.25 -14.63 -12.36
CA GLN A 52 -2.86 -14.29 -12.69
C GLN A 52 -2.73 -13.05 -13.60
N MET A 53 -3.82 -12.68 -14.28
CA MET A 53 -3.91 -11.52 -15.16
C MET A 53 -4.51 -10.29 -14.47
N ASP A 54 -4.74 -10.33 -13.16
CA ASP A 54 -5.17 -9.16 -12.39
C ASP A 54 -4.22 -7.98 -12.62
N ILE A 55 -4.79 -6.78 -12.66
CA ILE A 55 -4.02 -5.54 -12.65
C ILE A 55 -3.86 -5.09 -11.21
N LEU A 56 -2.62 -4.96 -10.79
CA LEU A 56 -2.22 -4.51 -9.47
C LEU A 56 -1.61 -3.12 -9.55
N ALA A 57 -1.76 -2.35 -8.48
CA ALA A 57 -1.14 -1.04 -8.31
C ALA A 57 -0.30 -1.01 -7.05
N VAL A 58 0.89 -0.43 -7.15
CA VAL A 58 1.68 -0.04 -5.99
C VAL A 58 1.27 1.36 -5.57
N TYR A 59 0.87 1.49 -4.32
CA TYR A 59 0.53 2.74 -3.67
C TYR A 59 1.56 3.08 -2.60
N GLU A 60 1.97 4.33 -2.56
CA GLU A 60 2.70 4.90 -1.44
C GLU A 60 1.72 5.70 -0.59
N VAL A 61 1.68 5.41 0.70
CA VAL A 61 0.77 6.02 1.67
C VAL A 61 1.60 6.71 2.74
N ILE A 62 1.39 8.01 2.89
CA ILE A 62 2.04 8.83 3.93
C ILE A 62 1.06 8.97 5.08
N LEU A 63 1.51 8.59 6.28
CA LEU A 63 0.74 8.66 7.51
C LEU A 63 1.41 9.57 8.53
N ASP A 64 0.60 10.23 9.35
CA ASP A 64 1.10 10.93 10.54
C ASP A 64 1.61 9.94 11.62
N SER A 65 2.07 10.49 12.74
CA SER A 65 2.56 9.71 13.88
C SER A 65 1.48 8.87 14.57
N ASP A 66 0.21 9.23 14.38
CA ASP A 66 -0.97 8.52 14.86
C ASP A 66 -1.53 7.52 13.82
N GLY A 67 -0.84 7.37 12.69
CA GLY A 67 -1.19 6.46 11.62
C GLY A 67 -2.44 6.87 10.85
N ASN A 68 -2.79 8.16 10.81
CA ASN A 68 -3.85 8.67 9.94
C ASN A 68 -3.23 8.99 8.58
N VAL A 69 -3.90 8.58 7.49
CA VAL A 69 -3.45 8.87 6.13
C VAL A 69 -3.53 10.37 5.86
N ILE A 70 -2.38 10.96 5.51
CA ILE A 70 -2.27 12.36 5.06
C ILE A 70 -2.34 12.42 3.53
N GLU A 71 -1.66 11.49 2.87
CA GLU A 71 -1.50 11.47 1.42
C GLU A 71 -1.39 10.03 0.92
N PHE A 72 -1.87 9.76 -0.30
CA PHE A 72 -1.56 8.52 -1.00
C PHE A 72 -1.43 8.79 -2.50
N ASN A 73 -0.48 8.09 -3.14
CA ASN A 73 -0.25 8.19 -4.57
C ASN A 73 -0.11 6.79 -5.19
N ARG A 74 -0.66 6.61 -6.40
CA ARG A 74 -0.42 5.40 -7.20
C ARG A 74 0.91 5.53 -7.93
N ALA A 75 1.93 4.81 -7.48
CA ALA A 75 3.27 4.88 -8.02
C ALA A 75 3.41 4.11 -9.34
N ARG A 76 2.84 2.89 -9.43
CA ARG A 76 2.99 2.02 -10.61
C ARG A 76 1.81 1.06 -10.78
N LEU A 77 1.55 0.65 -12.01
CA LEU A 77 0.67 -0.46 -12.37
C LEU A 77 1.50 -1.65 -12.91
N ARG A 78 1.03 -2.87 -12.65
CA ARG A 78 1.65 -4.12 -13.10
C ARG A 78 0.62 -5.24 -13.21
N LYS A 79 0.92 -6.32 -13.93
CA LYS A 79 0.10 -7.54 -13.88
C LYS A 79 0.58 -8.44 -12.75
N ARG A 80 -0.32 -9.21 -12.15
CA ARG A 80 0.01 -10.14 -11.06
C ARG A 80 1.11 -11.14 -11.45
N VAL A 81 1.09 -11.66 -12.68
CA VAL A 81 2.06 -12.64 -13.19
C VAL A 81 3.48 -12.08 -13.37
N ASP A 82 3.64 -10.76 -13.48
CA ASP A 82 4.95 -10.16 -13.70
C ASP A 82 5.79 -10.32 -12.42
N THR A 83 7.03 -10.81 -12.47
CA THR A 83 7.85 -11.04 -11.26
C THR A 83 8.96 -10.01 -11.05
N GLU A 84 8.85 -8.84 -11.69
CA GLU A 84 9.85 -7.78 -11.53
C GLU A 84 9.93 -7.33 -10.07
N THR A 85 11.15 -7.26 -9.53
CA THR A 85 11.41 -6.71 -8.21
C THR A 85 11.15 -5.21 -8.22
N VAL A 86 10.27 -4.75 -7.34
CA VAL A 86 10.08 -3.32 -7.08
C VAL A 86 11.21 -2.87 -6.18
N GLU A 87 12.15 -2.08 -6.72
CA GLU A 87 13.10 -1.35 -5.89
C GLU A 87 12.30 -0.35 -5.04
N VAL A 88 12.48 -0.40 -3.72
CA VAL A 88 11.87 0.53 -2.79
C VAL A 88 12.95 1.53 -2.41
N ASP A 89 12.83 2.76 -2.92
CA ASP A 89 13.70 3.89 -2.55
C ASP A 89 13.46 4.36 -1.10
#